data_AF-A0A654IQH5-F1
#
_entry.id   AF-A0A654IQH5-F1
#
_cell.length_a   1.000
_cell.length_b   1.000
_cell.length_c   1.000
_cell.angle_alpha   90.00
_cell.angle_beta   90.00
_cell.angle_gamma   90.00
#
_symmetry.space_group_name_H-M   'P 1'
#
loop_
_entity.id
_entity.type
_entity.pdbx_description
1 polymer ?
#
loop_
_entity_poly.entity_id
_entity_poly.type
_entity_poly.pdbx_seq_one_letter_code
_entity_poly.pdbx_strand_id
1 'polypeptide(L)'
;MSKIVIAIGGNALGNSPTEQLEIVKKTAKSLVDFIQQGNDIVIVHGNGPQVGMINNAFDIANKNESKSPIVDFPECGSMSQGYIGYHLQQAIDNELKQRNINKHTATIVTQTLVDKNDPAFLKPTKPIGSFMSETEAKKLALENNWSISEDAGRGWRRVIASPKPIDIVEKEAILQLVNNSFIVIAGGGGGIPVYLEDDKLVGIAAVIDKDFAAAKIAEIIDAQSLIILTAVDKVMINYKKKINKL
;
A
#
# COMPACT_ATOMS: atom_id res chain seq x y z
N MET A 1 13.43 12.48 21.49
CA MET A 1 12.09 12.27 20.91
C MET A 1 12.18 12.61 19.44
N SER A 2 12.02 11.61 18.58
CA SER A 2 12.15 11.76 17.12
C SER A 2 10.86 11.29 16.44
N LYS A 3 10.48 12.00 15.37
CA LYS A 3 9.48 11.59 14.39
C LYS A 3 10.11 10.61 13.41
N ILE A 4 9.53 9.42 13.32
CA ILE A 4 10.04 8.33 12.48
C ILE A 4 8.91 7.84 11.59
N VAL A 5 9.17 7.73 10.28
CA VAL A 5 8.29 6.99 9.38
C VAL A 5 8.81 5.57 9.23
N ILE A 6 7.94 4.57 9.41
CA ILE A 6 8.28 3.16 9.27
C ILE A 6 7.44 2.57 8.13
N ALA A 7 8.09 2.19 7.03
CA ALA A 7 7.47 1.48 5.92
C ALA A 7 7.59 -0.03 6.12
N ILE A 8 6.46 -0.74 6.20
CA ILE A 8 6.42 -2.19 6.38
C ILE A 8 6.03 -2.91 5.08
N GLY A 9 6.83 -3.91 4.70
CA GLY A 9 6.60 -4.72 3.51
C GLY A 9 5.62 -5.88 3.72
N GLY A 10 5.37 -6.62 2.63
CA GLY A 10 4.46 -7.77 2.64
C GLY A 10 4.84 -8.86 3.66
N ASN A 11 6.12 -9.02 4.00
CA ASN A 11 6.56 -10.01 5.00
C ASN A 11 6.15 -9.66 6.45
N ALA A 12 5.77 -8.40 6.69
CA ALA A 12 5.23 -7.94 7.96
C ALA A 12 3.69 -8.01 7.99
N LEU A 13 3.08 -8.55 6.92
CA LEU A 13 1.65 -8.77 6.74
C LEU A 13 1.41 -10.23 6.32
N GLY A 14 0.17 -10.71 6.43
CA GLY A 14 -0.20 -12.06 5.98
C GLY A 14 -0.87 -12.06 4.61
N ASN A 15 -0.94 -13.24 3.99
CA ASN A 15 -1.61 -13.44 2.71
C ASN A 15 -3.09 -13.84 2.87
N SER A 16 -3.56 -14.03 4.10
CA SER A 16 -4.96 -14.27 4.47
C SER A 16 -5.32 -13.51 5.76
N PRO A 17 -6.61 -13.27 6.05
CA PRO A 17 -7.02 -12.64 7.32
C PRO A 17 -6.46 -13.34 8.55
N THR A 18 -6.56 -14.66 8.62
CA THR A 18 -6.07 -15.47 9.75
C THR A 18 -4.56 -15.37 9.90
N GLU A 19 -3.81 -15.53 8.80
CA GLU A 19 -2.35 -15.42 8.83
C GLU A 19 -1.91 -13.98 9.18
N GLN A 20 -2.60 -12.98 8.65
CA GLN A 20 -2.28 -11.58 8.89
C GLN A 20 -2.43 -11.25 10.38
N LEU A 21 -3.49 -11.69 11.05
CA LEU A 21 -3.67 -11.50 12.49
C LEU A 21 -2.49 -12.05 13.32
N GLU A 22 -1.91 -13.17 12.94
CA GLU A 22 -0.76 -13.73 13.66
C GLU A 22 0.55 -13.00 13.36
N ILE A 23 0.77 -12.60 12.11
CA ILE A 23 1.98 -11.87 11.72
C ILE A 23 1.99 -10.46 12.32
N VAL A 24 0.86 -9.73 12.29
CA VAL A 24 0.82 -8.35 12.80
C VAL A 24 1.06 -8.27 14.30
N LYS A 25 0.80 -9.32 15.08
CA LYS A 25 1.18 -9.38 16.51
C LYS A 25 2.68 -9.28 16.70
N LYS A 26 3.47 -9.95 15.84
CA LYS A 26 4.93 -9.88 15.89
C LYS A 26 5.42 -8.52 15.41
N THR A 27 4.83 -8.00 14.34
CA THR A 27 5.11 -6.65 13.83
C THR A 27 4.85 -5.59 14.89
N ALA A 28 3.72 -5.68 15.59
CA ALA A 28 3.32 -4.74 16.64
C ALA A 28 4.34 -4.66 17.78
N LYS A 29 4.92 -5.79 18.21
CA LYS A 29 5.99 -5.81 19.22
C LYS A 29 7.16 -4.92 18.83
N SER A 30 7.67 -5.09 17.62
CA SER A 30 8.78 -4.30 17.11
C SER A 30 8.42 -2.83 16.94
N LEU A 31 7.21 -2.51 16.49
CA LEU A 31 6.74 -1.13 16.39
C LEU A 31 6.63 -0.46 17.77
N VAL A 32 6.11 -1.18 18.77
CA VAL A 32 6.00 -0.68 20.15
C VAL A 32 7.36 -0.54 20.81
N ASP A 33 8.39 -1.30 20.42
CA ASP A 33 9.76 -1.06 20.87
C ASP A 33 10.26 0.35 20.49
N PHE A 34 9.96 0.84 19.28
CA PHE A 34 10.30 2.20 18.87
C PHE A 34 9.50 3.24 19.68
N ILE A 35 8.22 2.98 19.94
CA ILE A 35 7.36 3.88 20.72
C ILE A 35 7.87 3.99 22.17
N GLN A 36 8.26 2.86 22.78
CA GLN A 36 8.76 2.80 24.14
C GLN A 36 10.08 3.57 24.33
N GLN A 37 10.87 3.75 23.26
CA GLN A 37 12.06 4.61 23.25
C GLN A 37 11.72 6.12 23.20
N GLY A 38 10.43 6.49 23.23
CA GLY A 38 9.97 7.87 23.22
C GLY A 38 9.93 8.49 21.82
N ASN A 39 9.75 7.69 20.78
CA ASN A 39 9.57 8.17 19.41
C ASN A 39 8.08 8.37 19.08
N ASP A 40 7.80 9.32 18.20
CA ASP A 40 6.52 9.45 17.53
C ASP A 40 6.64 8.79 16.15
N ILE A 41 5.75 7.84 15.86
CA ILE A 41 5.89 7.02 14.66
C ILE A 41 4.68 7.16 13.75
N VAL A 42 4.96 7.21 12.44
CA VAL A 42 3.97 7.02 11.37
C VAL A 42 4.29 5.72 10.65
N ILE A 43 3.30 4.87 10.49
CA ILE A 43 3.44 3.55 9.88
C ILE A 43 2.80 3.61 8.50
N VAL A 44 3.58 3.24 7.49
CA VAL A 44 3.14 3.04 6.11
C VAL A 44 3.24 1.57 5.80
N HIS A 45 2.24 0.98 5.16
CA HIS A 45 2.26 -0.46 4.84
C HIS A 45 2.05 -0.70 3.35
N GLY A 46 2.58 -1.82 2.84
CA GLY A 46 2.20 -2.33 1.52
C GLY A 46 0.82 -2.98 1.56
N ASN A 47 0.25 -3.29 0.39
CA ASN A 47 -1.06 -3.96 0.32
C ASN A 47 -1.14 -5.05 -0.77
N GLY A 48 -0.04 -5.43 -1.41
CA GLY A 48 -0.03 -6.26 -2.62
C GLY A 48 -0.89 -7.53 -2.53
N PRO A 49 -0.64 -8.43 -1.57
CA PRO A 49 -1.47 -9.63 -1.39
C PRO A 49 -2.94 -9.31 -1.08
N GLN A 50 -3.20 -8.30 -0.26
CA GLN A 50 -4.53 -7.96 0.23
C GLN A 50 -5.39 -7.30 -0.85
N VAL A 51 -4.86 -6.31 -1.57
CA VAL A 51 -5.55 -5.65 -2.68
C VAL A 51 -5.80 -6.64 -3.82
N GLY A 52 -4.86 -7.56 -4.07
CA GLY A 52 -5.03 -8.63 -5.05
C GLY A 52 -6.16 -9.60 -4.67
N MET A 53 -6.25 -9.99 -3.40
CA MET A 53 -7.36 -10.83 -2.90
C MET A 53 -8.70 -10.13 -3.06
N ILE A 54 -8.80 -8.85 -2.69
CA ILE A 54 -10.03 -8.05 -2.80
C ILE A 54 -10.45 -7.93 -4.26
N ASN A 55 -9.53 -7.51 -5.14
CA ASN A 55 -9.81 -7.37 -6.57
C ASN A 55 -10.24 -8.70 -7.20
N ASN A 56 -9.52 -9.79 -6.92
CA ASN A 56 -9.90 -11.12 -7.43
C ASN A 56 -11.30 -11.56 -6.95
N ALA A 57 -11.68 -11.24 -5.72
CA ALA A 57 -13.02 -11.59 -5.22
C ALA A 57 -14.13 -10.87 -6.00
N PHE A 58 -13.96 -9.57 -6.27
CA PHE A 58 -14.91 -8.80 -7.08
C PHE A 58 -14.90 -9.22 -8.56
N ASP A 59 -13.74 -9.54 -9.12
CA ASP A 59 -13.65 -10.08 -10.49
C ASP A 59 -14.42 -11.40 -10.61
N ILE A 60 -14.28 -12.31 -9.63
CA ILE A 60 -15.05 -13.57 -9.59
C ILE A 60 -16.55 -13.28 -9.47
N ALA A 61 -16.96 -12.34 -8.62
CA ALA A 61 -18.37 -11.99 -8.46
C ALA A 61 -18.96 -11.42 -9.76
N ASN A 62 -18.27 -10.49 -10.42
CA ASN A 62 -18.69 -9.90 -11.70
C ASN A 62 -18.78 -10.95 -12.83
N LYS A 63 -17.85 -11.91 -12.88
CA LYS A 63 -17.88 -13.00 -13.87
C LYS A 63 -19.07 -13.95 -13.69
N ASN A 64 -19.49 -14.20 -12.45
CA ASN A 64 -20.59 -15.13 -12.15
C ASN A 64 -21.96 -14.44 -12.10
N GLU A 65 -22.02 -13.15 -11.77
CA GLU A 65 -23.25 -12.38 -11.63
C GLU A 65 -23.14 -11.04 -12.37
N SER A 66 -23.85 -10.91 -13.48
CA SER A 66 -23.82 -9.72 -14.35
C SER A 66 -24.24 -8.40 -13.68
N LYS A 67 -24.93 -8.46 -12.54
CA LYS A 67 -25.30 -7.29 -11.74
C LYS A 67 -24.21 -6.83 -10.77
N SER A 68 -23.22 -7.68 -10.48
CA SER A 68 -22.11 -7.30 -9.61
C SER A 68 -21.22 -6.29 -10.35
N PRO A 69 -20.88 -5.14 -9.73
CA PRO A 69 -20.09 -4.11 -10.40
C PRO A 69 -18.64 -4.57 -10.59
N ILE A 70 -17.97 -3.97 -11.58
CA ILE A 70 -16.50 -3.98 -11.63
C ILE A 70 -16.01 -3.02 -10.55
N VAL A 71 -15.17 -3.52 -9.65
CA VAL A 71 -14.56 -2.72 -8.58
C VAL A 71 -13.09 -2.52 -8.95
N ASP A 72 -12.72 -1.28 -9.30
CA ASP A 72 -11.39 -0.97 -9.77
C ASP A 72 -10.41 -0.74 -8.60
N PHE A 73 -9.14 -0.48 -8.93
CA PHE A 73 -8.03 -0.38 -8.00
C PHE A 73 -8.13 0.74 -6.96
N PRO A 74 -8.74 1.92 -7.23
CA PRO A 74 -8.97 2.92 -6.19
C PRO A 74 -9.84 2.38 -5.05
N GLU A 75 -10.97 1.73 -5.37
CA GLU A 75 -11.88 1.13 -4.40
C GLU A 75 -11.27 -0.10 -3.72
N CYS A 76 -10.61 -0.98 -4.48
CA CYS A 76 -9.90 -2.11 -3.89
C CYS A 76 -8.77 -1.63 -2.95
N GLY A 77 -8.06 -0.57 -3.34
CA GLY A 77 -7.03 0.10 -2.56
C GLY A 77 -7.60 0.64 -1.25
N SER A 78 -8.73 1.36 -1.31
CA SER A 78 -9.38 1.92 -0.11
C SER A 78 -9.83 0.83 0.87
N MET A 79 -10.44 -0.25 0.37
CA MET A 79 -10.81 -1.41 1.18
C MET A 79 -9.59 -2.05 1.83
N SER A 80 -8.48 -2.17 1.10
CA SER A 80 -7.24 -2.76 1.64
C SER A 80 -6.63 -1.93 2.77
N GLN A 81 -6.76 -0.60 2.72
CA GLN A 81 -6.31 0.29 3.81
C GLN A 81 -7.11 0.05 5.09
N GLY A 82 -8.44 0.00 4.98
CA GLY A 82 -9.31 -0.29 6.13
C GLY A 82 -9.02 -1.66 6.74
N TYR A 83 -8.88 -2.68 5.89
CA TYR A 83 -8.57 -4.04 6.31
C TYR A 83 -7.22 -4.16 7.04
N ILE A 84 -6.15 -3.68 6.43
CA ILE A 84 -4.79 -3.79 7.01
C ILE A 84 -4.66 -2.88 8.22
N GLY A 85 -5.17 -1.65 8.14
CA GLY A 85 -5.17 -0.69 9.22
C GLY A 85 -5.91 -1.21 10.45
N TYR A 86 -7.07 -1.84 10.28
CA TYR A 86 -7.79 -2.52 11.36
C TYR A 86 -6.91 -3.57 12.08
N HIS A 87 -6.26 -4.47 11.33
CA HIS A 87 -5.41 -5.52 11.92
C HIS A 87 -4.19 -4.94 12.65
N LEU A 88 -3.51 -3.96 12.03
CA LEU A 88 -2.33 -3.33 12.62
C LEU A 88 -2.69 -2.52 13.86
N GLN A 89 -3.74 -1.69 13.78
CA GLN A 89 -4.21 -0.87 14.89
C GLN A 89 -4.60 -1.73 16.09
N GLN A 90 -5.37 -2.80 15.86
CA GLN A 90 -5.74 -3.74 16.91
C GLN A 90 -4.51 -4.39 17.57
N ALA A 91 -3.53 -4.82 16.78
CA ALA A 91 -2.33 -5.46 17.29
C ALA A 91 -1.44 -4.50 18.10
N ILE A 92 -1.27 -3.27 17.62
CA ILE A 92 -0.50 -2.22 18.30
C ILE A 92 -1.19 -1.85 19.62
N ASP A 93 -2.49 -1.58 19.61
CA ASP A 93 -3.22 -1.18 20.81
C ASP A 93 -3.21 -2.27 21.89
N ASN A 94 -3.28 -3.54 21.50
CA ASN A 94 -3.14 -4.66 22.43
C ASN A 94 -1.74 -4.74 23.05
N GLU A 95 -0.69 -4.53 22.24
CA GLU A 95 0.69 -4.53 22.72
C GLU A 95 0.98 -3.31 23.63
N LEU A 96 0.46 -2.13 23.29
CA LEU A 96 0.54 -0.93 24.14
C LEU A 96 -0.08 -1.17 25.51
N LYS A 97 -1.30 -1.75 25.55
CA LYS A 97 -1.97 -2.13 26.78
C LYS A 97 -1.17 -3.12 27.61
N GLN A 98 -0.62 -4.16 26.96
CA GLN A 98 0.23 -5.15 27.63
C GLN A 98 1.46 -4.51 28.30
N ARG A 99 2.00 -3.44 27.72
CA ARG A 99 3.16 -2.71 28.24
C ARG A 99 2.80 -1.50 29.12
N ASN A 100 1.52 -1.28 29.42
CA ASN A 100 1.03 -0.11 30.16
C ASN A 100 1.44 1.24 29.54
N ILE A 101 1.51 1.31 28.20
CA ILE A 101 1.82 2.54 27.47
C ILE A 101 0.50 3.24 27.10
N ASN A 102 0.30 4.46 27.62
CA ASN A 102 -0.89 5.26 27.33
C ASN A 102 -0.69 6.12 26.07
N LYS A 103 -0.81 5.48 24.89
CA LYS A 103 -0.88 6.14 23.58
C LYS A 103 -2.05 5.56 22.78
N HIS A 104 -2.49 6.29 21.77
CA HIS A 104 -3.59 5.88 20.90
C HIS A 104 -3.11 5.71 19.46
N THR A 105 -3.63 4.69 18.78
CA THR A 105 -3.36 4.43 17.37
C THR A 105 -4.54 4.86 16.53
N ALA A 106 -4.28 5.50 15.39
CA ALA A 106 -5.30 5.91 14.43
C ALA A 106 -4.90 5.53 13.00
N THR A 107 -5.77 4.81 12.31
CA THR A 107 -5.65 4.55 10.87
C THR A 107 -6.37 5.62 10.07
N ILE A 108 -5.70 6.20 9.08
CA ILE A 108 -6.27 7.19 8.17
C ILE A 108 -6.41 6.59 6.78
N VAL A 109 -7.63 6.58 6.24
CA VAL A 109 -7.83 6.36 4.81
C VAL A 109 -7.14 7.49 4.07
N THR A 110 -6.15 7.15 3.27
CA THR A 110 -5.21 8.11 2.68
C THR A 110 -5.33 8.11 1.17
N GLN A 111 -5.58 9.28 0.60
CA GLN A 111 -5.48 9.57 -0.82
C GLN A 111 -4.11 10.20 -1.13
N THR A 112 -3.59 9.91 -2.31
CA THR A 112 -2.28 10.40 -2.75
C THR A 112 -2.40 11.03 -4.11
N LEU A 113 -2.04 12.29 -4.17
CA LEU A 113 -2.09 13.09 -5.38
C LEU A 113 -1.00 12.63 -6.34
N VAL A 114 -1.37 12.40 -7.59
CA VAL A 114 -0.46 12.01 -8.69
C VAL A 114 -0.69 12.90 -9.91
N ASP A 115 0.28 12.96 -10.81
CA ASP A 115 0.11 13.62 -12.11
C ASP A 115 -0.69 12.69 -13.04
N LYS A 116 -1.81 13.16 -13.59
CA LYS A 116 -2.57 12.41 -14.61
C LYS A 116 -1.77 12.15 -15.88
N ASN A 117 -0.72 12.94 -16.12
CA ASN A 117 0.20 12.81 -17.25
C ASN A 117 1.52 12.13 -16.88
N ASP A 118 1.64 11.49 -15.71
CA ASP A 118 2.87 10.78 -15.32
C ASP A 118 3.25 9.75 -16.43
N PRO A 119 4.51 9.71 -16.89
CA PRO A 119 4.95 8.77 -17.92
C PRO A 119 4.64 7.29 -17.61
N ALA A 120 4.46 6.92 -16.34
CA ALA A 120 4.05 5.59 -15.93
C ALA A 120 2.70 5.16 -16.52
N PHE A 121 1.80 6.10 -16.85
CA PHE A 121 0.52 5.82 -17.51
C PHE A 121 0.68 5.47 -18.99
N LEU A 122 1.74 5.92 -19.65
CA LEU A 122 2.01 5.59 -21.05
C LEU A 122 2.50 4.15 -21.22
N LYS A 123 3.18 3.60 -20.20
CA LYS A 123 3.68 2.23 -20.21
C LYS A 123 3.46 1.56 -18.85
N PRO A 124 2.22 1.16 -18.53
CA PRO A 124 1.93 0.36 -17.35
C PRO A 124 2.70 -0.95 -17.37
N THR A 125 3.37 -1.31 -16.28
CA THR A 125 4.19 -2.53 -16.20
C THR A 125 3.84 -3.43 -15.03
N LYS A 126 3.10 -2.94 -14.04
CA LYS A 126 2.86 -3.69 -12.81
C LYS A 126 1.68 -4.64 -13.01
N PRO A 127 1.89 -5.97 -12.98
CA PRO A 127 0.83 -6.91 -13.29
C PRO A 127 -0.09 -7.10 -12.07
N ILE A 128 -1.40 -7.09 -12.33
CA ILE A 128 -2.47 -7.15 -11.33
C ILE A 128 -3.56 -8.14 -11.75
N GLY A 129 -4.43 -8.49 -10.79
CA GLY A 129 -5.54 -9.42 -11.02
C GLY A 129 -5.09 -10.83 -11.41
N SER A 130 -6.08 -11.61 -11.83
CA SER A 130 -5.94 -13.01 -12.27
C SER A 130 -5.40 -13.14 -13.70
N PHE A 131 -4.89 -14.33 -14.03
CA PHE A 131 -4.51 -14.67 -15.40
C PHE A 131 -5.76 -14.84 -16.28
N MET A 132 -5.66 -14.38 -17.52
CA MET A 132 -6.70 -14.44 -18.54
C MET A 132 -6.17 -15.08 -19.82
N SER A 133 -7.09 -15.60 -20.63
CA SER A 133 -6.78 -15.88 -22.04
C SER A 133 -6.55 -14.58 -22.82
N GLU A 134 -5.85 -14.65 -23.95
CA GLU A 134 -5.64 -13.47 -24.80
C GLU A 134 -6.97 -12.84 -25.26
N THR A 135 -7.93 -13.68 -25.65
CA THR A 135 -9.24 -13.24 -26.14
C THR A 135 -10.03 -12.52 -25.04
N GLU A 136 -10.04 -13.08 -23.82
CA GLU A 136 -10.69 -12.46 -22.65
C GLU A 136 -10.02 -11.14 -22.28
N ALA A 137 -8.68 -11.12 -22.22
CA ALA A 137 -7.91 -9.92 -21.89
C ALA A 137 -8.17 -8.79 -22.88
N LYS A 138 -8.17 -9.08 -24.19
CA LYS A 138 -8.47 -8.09 -25.25
C LYS A 138 -9.89 -7.54 -25.15
N LYS A 139 -10.88 -8.38 -24.85
CA LYS A 139 -12.27 -7.95 -24.66
C LYS A 139 -12.38 -6.98 -23.48
N LEU A 140 -11.88 -7.37 -22.31
CA LEU A 140 -11.94 -6.55 -21.10
C LEU A 140 -11.13 -5.25 -21.22
N ALA A 141 -10.01 -5.29 -21.94
CA ALA A 141 -9.21 -4.12 -22.25
C ALA A 141 -10.00 -3.08 -23.06
N LEU A 142 -10.76 -3.52 -24.06
CA LEU A 142 -11.61 -2.64 -24.87
C LEU A 142 -12.77 -2.05 -24.04
N GLU A 143 -13.45 -2.90 -23.25
CA GLU A 143 -14.64 -2.50 -22.49
C GLU A 143 -14.33 -1.54 -21.34
N ASN A 144 -13.15 -1.68 -20.72
CA ASN A 144 -12.79 -0.97 -19.49
C ASN A 144 -11.57 -0.04 -19.64
N ASN A 145 -11.06 0.15 -20.86
CA ASN A 145 -9.85 0.93 -21.15
C ASN A 145 -8.62 0.45 -20.34
N TRP A 146 -8.43 -0.87 -20.25
CA TRP A 146 -7.31 -1.45 -19.51
C TRP A 146 -6.08 -1.65 -20.37
N SER A 147 -4.91 -1.52 -19.75
CA SER A 147 -3.65 -2.01 -20.31
C SER A 147 -3.45 -3.48 -19.92
N ILE A 148 -2.96 -4.29 -20.86
CA ILE A 148 -2.72 -5.73 -20.67
C ILE A 148 -1.31 -6.10 -21.16
N SER A 149 -0.72 -7.11 -20.54
CA SER A 149 0.55 -7.70 -20.98
C SER A 149 0.55 -9.21 -20.87
N GLU A 150 1.30 -9.88 -21.74
CA GLU A 150 1.62 -11.30 -21.60
C GLU A 150 2.64 -11.51 -20.46
N ASP A 151 2.47 -12.56 -19.66
CA ASP A 151 3.34 -12.89 -18.52
C ASP A 151 4.01 -14.25 -18.74
N ALA A 152 5.03 -14.25 -19.60
CA ALA A 152 5.96 -15.36 -19.84
C ALA A 152 5.28 -16.72 -20.09
N GLY A 153 4.29 -16.76 -21.00
CA GLY A 153 3.57 -17.99 -21.35
C GLY A 153 2.57 -18.49 -20.30
N ARG A 154 2.40 -17.81 -19.16
CA ARG A 154 1.40 -18.16 -18.14
C ARG A 154 0.00 -17.60 -18.42
N GLY A 155 -0.12 -16.74 -19.42
CA GLY A 155 -1.35 -16.08 -19.82
C GLY A 155 -1.19 -14.56 -19.89
N TRP A 156 -2.31 -13.86 -20.05
CA TRP A 156 -2.39 -12.41 -20.09
C TRP A 156 -2.85 -11.86 -18.74
N ARG A 157 -2.35 -10.69 -18.36
CA ARG A 157 -2.75 -10.00 -17.13
C ARG A 157 -2.99 -8.53 -17.41
N ARG A 158 -3.86 -7.92 -16.60
CA ARG A 158 -3.97 -6.47 -16.55
C ARG A 158 -2.68 -5.91 -15.97
N VAL A 159 -2.17 -4.83 -16.57
CA VAL A 159 -1.06 -4.05 -16.02
C VAL A 159 -1.54 -2.67 -15.66
N ILE A 160 -1.00 -2.15 -14.57
CA ILE A 160 -1.38 -0.85 -14.02
C ILE A 160 -0.17 0.04 -13.82
N ALA A 161 -0.40 1.35 -13.90
CA ALA A 161 0.63 2.36 -13.71
C ALA A 161 1.09 2.43 -12.25
N SER A 162 2.33 2.86 -12.04
CA SER A 162 2.89 3.16 -10.72
C SER A 162 3.49 4.57 -10.75
N PRO A 163 2.63 5.62 -10.77
CA PRO A 163 3.07 7.01 -10.82
C PRO A 163 3.76 7.41 -9.50
N LYS A 164 4.53 8.48 -9.55
CA LYS A 164 5.16 9.03 -8.33
C LYS A 164 4.14 9.84 -7.51
N PRO A 165 4.20 9.76 -6.17
CA PRO A 165 3.36 10.59 -5.32
C PRO A 165 3.84 12.04 -5.37
N ILE A 166 2.92 12.97 -5.65
CA ILE A 166 3.14 14.42 -5.57
C ILE A 166 2.93 14.89 -4.13
N ASP A 167 1.78 14.55 -3.56
CA ASP A 167 1.37 15.00 -2.23
C ASP A 167 0.39 14.01 -1.57
N ILE A 168 0.14 14.18 -0.27
CA ILE A 168 -0.87 13.43 0.49
C ILE A 168 -2.04 14.36 0.79
N VAL A 169 -3.26 13.93 0.44
CA VAL A 169 -4.46 14.77 0.62
C VAL A 169 -4.75 14.99 2.11
N GLU A 170 -4.67 13.94 2.92
CA GLU A 170 -4.95 13.99 4.36
C GLU A 170 -3.74 14.45 5.21
N LYS A 171 -2.75 15.14 4.61
CA LYS A 171 -1.51 15.55 5.29
C LYS A 171 -1.75 16.36 6.58
N GLU A 172 -2.74 17.25 6.58
CA GLU A 172 -3.06 18.07 7.74
C GLU A 172 -3.56 17.21 8.91
N ALA A 173 -4.40 16.21 8.65
CA ALA A 173 -4.86 15.28 9.67
C ALA A 173 -3.71 14.44 10.23
N ILE A 174 -2.82 13.95 9.36
CA ILE A 174 -1.61 13.21 9.77
C ILE A 174 -0.73 14.08 10.68
N LEU A 175 -0.46 15.32 10.28
CA LEU A 175 0.33 16.28 11.06
C LEU A 175 -0.27 16.55 12.44
N GLN A 176 -1.57 16.82 12.50
CA GLN A 176 -2.25 17.08 13.77
C GLN A 176 -2.19 15.87 14.70
N LEU A 177 -2.41 14.66 14.20
CA LEU A 177 -2.35 13.44 15.02
C LEU A 177 -0.94 13.17 15.53
N VAL A 178 0.08 13.26 14.66
CA VAL A 178 1.49 13.07 15.06
C VAL A 178 1.91 14.10 16.11
N ASN A 179 1.55 15.37 15.93
CA ASN A 179 1.90 16.43 16.89
C ASN A 179 1.18 16.27 18.24
N ASN A 180 0.08 15.51 18.29
CA ASN A 180 -0.62 15.12 19.51
C ASN A 180 -0.20 13.71 19.99
N SER A 181 0.96 13.22 19.56
CA SER A 181 1.57 11.95 19.97
C SER A 181 0.72 10.70 19.68
N PHE A 182 -0.20 10.76 18.72
CA PHE A 182 -0.85 9.56 18.19
C PHE A 182 0.13 8.73 17.37
N ILE A 183 -0.06 7.42 17.41
CA ILE A 183 0.57 6.49 16.48
C ILE A 183 -0.30 6.47 15.23
N VAL A 184 0.23 6.96 14.11
CA VAL A 184 -0.56 7.13 12.89
C VAL A 184 -0.23 6.00 11.91
N ILE A 185 -1.26 5.34 11.38
CA ILE A 185 -1.14 4.42 10.23
C ILE A 185 -1.74 5.14 9.02
N ALA A 186 -0.92 5.44 8.01
CA ALA A 186 -1.35 6.22 6.84
C ALA A 186 -0.59 5.78 5.58
N GLY A 187 -1.04 6.22 4.40
CA GLY A 187 -0.41 5.88 3.12
C GLY A 187 -0.48 4.39 2.79
N GLY A 188 -1.46 3.67 3.32
CA GLY A 188 -1.60 2.22 3.11
C GLY A 188 -1.66 1.86 1.62
N GLY A 189 -0.82 0.93 1.20
CA GLY A 189 -0.66 0.55 -0.20
C GLY A 189 -0.01 1.61 -1.09
N GLY A 190 0.58 2.66 -0.52
CA GLY A 190 1.03 3.85 -1.24
C GLY A 190 -0.02 4.98 -1.31
N GLY A 191 -1.21 4.77 -0.72
CA GLY A 191 -2.33 5.69 -0.81
C GLY A 191 -3.23 5.43 -2.02
N ILE A 192 -4.48 5.89 -1.96
CA ILE A 192 -5.45 5.81 -3.06
C ILE A 192 -5.07 6.86 -4.10
N PRO A 193 -4.68 6.50 -5.33
CA PRO A 193 -4.25 7.48 -6.31
C PRO A 193 -5.41 8.36 -6.76
N VAL A 194 -5.20 9.67 -6.67
CA VAL A 194 -6.13 10.69 -7.14
C VAL A 194 -5.39 11.76 -7.93
N TYR A 195 -6.10 12.43 -8.83
CA TYR A 195 -5.60 13.64 -9.50
C TYR A 195 -6.61 14.76 -9.35
N LEU A 196 -6.15 16.00 -9.58
CA LEU A 196 -7.02 17.18 -9.60
C LEU A 196 -7.53 17.44 -11.01
N GLU A 197 -8.85 17.59 -11.13
CA GLU A 197 -9.54 18.05 -12.33
C GLU A 197 -10.56 19.10 -11.93
N ASP A 198 -10.39 20.34 -12.41
CA ASP A 198 -11.24 21.48 -12.06
C ASP A 198 -11.50 21.60 -10.54
N ASP A 199 -10.42 21.55 -9.76
CA ASP A 199 -10.39 21.57 -8.29
C ASP A 199 -11.14 20.42 -7.58
N LYS A 200 -11.45 19.35 -8.31
CA LYS A 200 -12.05 18.13 -7.76
C LYS A 200 -11.04 16.99 -7.75
N LEU A 201 -11.04 16.23 -6.67
CA LEU A 201 -10.28 14.98 -6.58
C LEU A 201 -11.02 13.89 -7.35
N VAL A 202 -10.32 13.26 -8.28
CA VAL A 202 -10.84 12.15 -9.08
C VAL A 202 -9.91 10.95 -8.91
N GLY A 203 -10.50 9.80 -8.55
CA GLY A 203 -9.77 8.53 -8.44
C GLY A 203 -9.23 8.07 -9.79
N ILE A 204 -8.01 7.54 -9.81
CA ILE A 204 -7.39 6.98 -11.01
C ILE A 204 -6.81 5.61 -10.73
N ALA A 205 -7.03 4.66 -11.64
CA ALA A 205 -6.50 3.31 -11.53
C ALA A 205 -4.97 3.31 -11.62
N ALA A 206 -4.32 3.26 -10.46
CA ALA A 206 -2.88 3.13 -10.31
C ALA A 206 -2.53 2.40 -9.01
N VAL A 207 -1.27 2.00 -8.86
CA VAL A 207 -0.73 1.57 -7.56
C VAL A 207 0.58 2.28 -7.30
N ILE A 208 0.57 3.17 -6.32
CA ILE A 208 1.76 3.93 -5.91
C ILE A 208 2.71 3.01 -5.14
N ASP A 209 4.02 3.22 -5.28
CA ASP A 209 4.99 2.52 -4.44
C ASP A 209 4.92 3.03 -3.00
N LYS A 210 4.69 2.12 -2.05
CA LYS A 210 4.59 2.45 -0.62
C LYS A 210 5.85 3.15 -0.10
N ASP A 211 7.03 2.85 -0.63
CA ASP A 211 8.30 3.41 -0.14
C ASP A 211 8.44 4.87 -0.61
N PHE A 212 7.94 5.20 -1.80
CA PHE A 212 7.81 6.60 -2.22
C PHE A 212 6.75 7.35 -1.43
N ALA A 213 5.61 6.72 -1.14
CA ALA A 213 4.59 7.33 -0.29
C ALA A 213 5.11 7.56 1.14
N ALA A 214 5.88 6.61 1.69
CA ALA A 214 6.53 6.75 2.99
C ALA A 214 7.57 7.89 2.99
N ALA A 215 8.36 8.02 1.91
CA ALA A 215 9.27 9.15 1.75
C ALA A 215 8.51 10.49 1.69
N LYS A 216 7.39 10.56 0.97
CA LYS A 216 6.56 11.76 0.91
C LYS A 216 5.95 12.11 2.28
N ILE A 217 5.45 11.11 3.02
CA ILE A 217 4.94 11.31 4.39
C ILE A 217 6.07 11.77 5.32
N ALA A 218 7.28 11.21 5.20
CA ALA A 218 8.44 11.61 6.00
C ALA A 218 8.82 13.07 5.76
N GLU A 219 8.78 13.53 4.51
CA GLU A 219 8.97 14.93 4.14
C GLU A 219 7.89 15.83 4.75
N ILE A 220 6.61 15.45 4.64
CA ILE A 220 5.47 16.22 5.16
C ILE A 220 5.55 16.43 6.66
N ILE A 221 5.92 15.40 7.44
CA ILE A 221 5.92 15.48 8.90
C ILE A 221 7.25 16.00 9.48
N ASP A 222 8.22 16.32 8.63
CA ASP A 222 9.61 16.64 8.98
C ASP A 222 10.24 15.53 9.85
N ALA A 223 10.15 14.28 9.36
CA ALA A 223 10.69 13.12 10.06
C ALA A 223 12.21 13.12 10.05
N GLN A 224 12.84 12.85 11.20
CA GLN A 224 14.30 12.69 11.26
C GLN A 224 14.79 11.41 10.58
N SER A 225 13.92 10.40 10.48
CA SER A 225 14.26 9.10 9.91
C SER A 225 13.11 8.49 9.13
N LEU A 226 13.44 7.90 7.99
CA LEU A 226 12.61 6.93 7.27
C LEU A 226 13.25 5.54 7.40
N ILE A 227 12.50 4.59 7.95
CA ILE A 227 12.92 3.20 8.11
C ILE A 227 12.09 2.33 7.16
N ILE A 228 12.75 1.61 6.25
CA ILE A 228 12.09 0.66 5.34
C ILE A 228 12.41 -0.77 5.82
N LEU A 229 11.40 -1.47 6.32
CA LEU A 229 11.53 -2.85 6.78
C LEU A 229 11.39 -3.82 5.60
N THR A 230 12.41 -4.65 5.40
CA THR A 230 12.50 -5.62 4.29
C THR A 230 12.95 -6.99 4.80
N ALA A 231 12.85 -8.02 3.96
CA ALA A 231 13.25 -9.40 4.28
C ALA A 231 14.74 -9.70 4.01
N VAL A 232 15.54 -8.68 3.71
CA VAL A 232 16.98 -8.82 3.49
C VAL A 232 17.74 -7.95 4.48
N ASP A 233 18.86 -8.45 5.00
CA ASP A 233 19.59 -7.77 6.08
C ASP A 233 20.21 -6.44 5.65
N LYS A 234 20.53 -6.28 4.37
CA LYS A 234 21.19 -5.09 3.82
C LYS A 234 20.98 -4.93 2.32
N VAL A 235 21.16 -3.71 1.85
CA VAL A 235 21.27 -3.42 0.41
C VAL A 235 22.54 -4.06 -0.14
N MET A 236 22.41 -4.80 -1.24
CA MET A 236 23.51 -5.53 -1.87
C MET A 236 23.59 -5.17 -3.35
N ILE A 237 24.80 -4.86 -3.83
CA ILE A 237 25.09 -4.75 -5.25
C ILE A 237 25.22 -6.18 -5.81
N ASN A 238 24.69 -6.45 -7.01
CA ASN A 238 24.70 -7.77 -7.66
C ASN A 238 23.92 -8.88 -6.92
N TYR A 239 22.85 -8.51 -6.20
CA TYR A 239 21.98 -9.46 -5.52
C TYR A 239 21.49 -10.59 -6.45
N LYS A 240 21.67 -11.85 -6.02
CA LYS A 240 21.30 -13.07 -6.74
C LYS A 240 21.92 -13.26 -8.14
N LYS A 241 22.93 -12.47 -8.53
CA LYS A 241 23.72 -12.74 -9.75
C LYS A 241 24.85 -13.73 -9.44
N LYS A 242 24.96 -14.79 -10.25
CA LYS A 242 26.20 -15.58 -10.34
C LYS A 242 27.26 -14.68 -10.97
N ILE A 243 28.25 -14.25 -10.21
CA ILE A 243 29.41 -13.58 -10.77
C ILE A 243 30.26 -14.68 -11.41
N ASN A 244 30.21 -14.81 -12.74
CA ASN A 244 31.20 -15.61 -13.46
C ASN A 244 32.55 -14.91 -13.26
N LYS A 245 33.43 -15.52 -12.47
CA LYS A 245 34.85 -15.14 -12.46
C LYS A 245 35.42 -15.50 -13.83
N LEU A 246 35.99 -14.50 -14.51
CA LEU A 246 36.85 -14.69 -15.68
C LEU A 246 38.08 -15.53 -15.31
#